data_AF-A0A1G1C1N4-F1
#
_entry.id   AF-A0A1G1C1N4-F1
#
_cell.length_a   1.000
_cell.length_b   1.000
_cell.length_c   1.000
_cell.angle_alpha   90.00
_cell.angle_beta   90.00
_cell.angle_gamma   90.00
#
_symmetry.space_group_name_H-M   'P 1'
#
loop_
_entity.id
_entity.type
_entity.pdbx_description
1 polymer ?
#
loop_
_entity_poly.entity_id
_entity_poly.type
_entity_poly.pdbx_seq_one_letter_code
_entity_poly.pdbx_strand_id
1 'polypeptide(L)'
;MQLTLDRFGRMVLPRAIRDALGLGPGALLDVCEQGDCLVLRPVREEALVRKKDGVSVFTGAAEGNLREAVAEHRKERLRHAAGRRMRP
;
A
#
# COMPACT_ATOMS: atom_id res chain seq x y z
N MET A 1 -28.03 -8.10 10.85
CA MET A 1 -28.28 -6.68 10.50
C MET A 1 -28.61 -6.62 9.02
N GLN A 2 -29.62 -5.86 8.62
CA GLN A 2 -30.07 -5.76 7.23
C GLN A 2 -29.94 -4.30 6.76
N LEU A 3 -29.65 -4.10 5.47
CA LEU A 3 -29.56 -2.80 4.83
C LEU A 3 -30.55 -2.74 3.68
N THR A 4 -31.13 -1.57 3.46
CA THR A 4 -32.01 -1.31 2.31
C THR A 4 -31.29 -0.43 1.30
N LEU A 5 -31.61 -0.62 0.02
CA LEU A 5 -31.23 0.31 -1.03
C LEU A 5 -32.28 1.42 -1.12
N ASP A 6 -31.84 2.65 -1.31
CA ASP A 6 -32.73 3.74 -1.66
C ASP A 6 -33.13 3.68 -3.15
N ARG A 7 -34.00 4.61 -3.58
CA ARG A 7 -34.46 4.69 -4.98
C ARG A 7 -33.34 4.93 -6.00
N PHE A 8 -32.14 5.28 -5.56
CA PHE A 8 -30.97 5.53 -6.38
C PHE A 8 -29.96 4.38 -6.31
N GLY A 9 -30.29 3.27 -5.63
CA GLY A 9 -29.42 2.12 -5.50
C GLY A 9 -28.28 2.30 -4.50
N ARG A 10 -28.41 3.23 -3.54
CA ARG A 10 -27.39 3.46 -2.49
C ARG A 10 -27.81 2.79 -1.20
N MET A 11 -26.84 2.26 -0.45
CA MET A 11 -27.05 1.80 0.93
C MET A 11 -26.43 2.76 1.94
N VAL A 12 -27.08 2.91 3.09
CA VAL A 12 -26.49 3.65 4.22
C VAL A 12 -25.64 2.69 5.02
N LEU A 13 -24.32 2.93 5.05
CA LEU A 13 -23.41 2.15 5.89
C LEU A 13 -23.51 2.63 7.35
N PRO A 14 -23.98 1.79 8.30
CA PRO A 14 -24.28 2.29 9.64
C PRO A 14 -23.03 2.58 10.44
N ARG A 15 -23.18 3.47 11.43
CA ARG A 15 -22.06 4.05 12.18
C ARG A 15 -21.11 2.99 12.75
N ALA A 16 -21.65 1.92 13.35
CA ALA A 16 -20.82 0.86 13.92
C ALA A 16 -19.87 0.21 12.89
N ILE A 17 -20.31 0.04 11.64
CA ILE A 17 -19.47 -0.53 10.57
C ILE A 17 -18.45 0.51 10.09
N ARG A 18 -18.85 1.77 9.93
CA ARG A 18 -17.93 2.85 9.55
C ARG A 18 -16.81 3.00 10.56
N ASP A 19 -17.14 3.05 11.84
CA ASP A 19 -16.18 3.25 12.93
C ASP A 19 -15.23 2.05 13.02
N ALA A 20 -15.74 0.81 12.88
CA ALA A 20 -14.92 -0.40 12.87
C ALA A 20 -13.95 -0.49 11.70
N LEU A 21 -14.32 0.04 10.52
CA LEU A 21 -13.49 0.02 9.32
C LEU A 21 -12.66 1.31 9.12
N GLY A 22 -12.86 2.32 9.97
CA GLY A 22 -12.20 3.63 9.88
C GLY A 22 -12.65 4.45 8.68
N LEU A 23 -13.91 4.34 8.28
CA LEU A 23 -14.46 4.97 7.08
C LEU A 23 -15.01 6.37 7.37
N GLY A 24 -14.38 7.38 6.76
CA GLY A 24 -14.85 8.77 6.76
C GLY A 24 -15.59 9.16 5.47
N PRO A 25 -16.18 10.37 5.41
CA PRO A 25 -16.70 10.93 4.16
C PRO A 25 -15.63 10.94 3.07
N GLY A 26 -16.00 10.51 1.85
CA GLY A 26 -15.07 10.42 0.71
C GLY A 26 -14.16 9.19 0.71
N ALA A 27 -14.27 8.28 1.69
CA ALA A 27 -13.53 7.02 1.66
C ALA A 27 -13.90 6.18 0.43
N LEU A 28 -12.89 5.64 -0.24
CA LEU A 28 -13.06 4.75 -1.39
C LEU A 28 -13.16 3.29 -0.91
N LEU A 29 -14.05 2.54 -1.54
CA LEU A 29 -14.24 1.10 -1.30
C LEU A 29 -14.08 0.36 -2.62
N ASP A 30 -13.23 -0.66 -2.65
CA ASP A 30 -13.24 -1.67 -3.70
C ASP A 30 -14.44 -2.58 -3.50
N VAL A 31 -15.04 -2.99 -4.62
CA VAL A 31 -16.21 -3.85 -4.66
C VAL A 31 -15.86 -5.13 -5.42
N CYS A 32 -16.12 -6.28 -4.82
CA CYS A 32 -15.91 -7.58 -5.44
C CYS A 32 -17.15 -8.46 -5.23
N GLU A 33 -17.61 -9.10 -6.31
CA GLU A 33 -18.70 -10.07 -6.26
C GLU A 33 -18.13 -11.47 -6.03
N GLN A 34 -18.67 -12.18 -5.05
CA GLN A 34 -18.29 -13.54 -4.69
C GLN A 34 -19.55 -14.38 -4.54
N GLY A 35 -19.98 -15.02 -5.64
CA GLY A 35 -21.27 -15.71 -5.69
C GLY A 35 -22.41 -14.73 -5.40
N ASP A 36 -23.20 -15.00 -4.37
CA ASP A 36 -24.31 -14.16 -3.94
C ASP A 36 -23.90 -13.06 -2.94
N CYS A 37 -22.60 -12.85 -2.73
CA CYS A 37 -22.06 -11.91 -1.76
C CYS A 37 -21.39 -10.72 -2.43
N LEU A 38 -21.64 -9.53 -1.90
CA LEU A 38 -20.89 -8.32 -2.20
C LEU A 38 -19.84 -8.08 -1.11
N VAL A 39 -18.56 -8.12 -1.48
CA VAL A 39 -17.45 -7.85 -0.57
C VAL A 39 -16.97 -6.43 -0.80
N LEU A 40 -17.08 -5.59 0.25
CA LEU A 40 -16.61 -4.21 0.25
C LEU A 40 -15.29 -4.12 1.04
N ARG A 41 -14.26 -3.54 0.43
CA ARG A 41 -12.94 -3.37 1.05
C ARG A 41 -12.50 -1.91 1.01
N PRO A 42 -12.10 -1.29 2.14
CA PRO A 42 -11.52 0.04 2.10
C PRO A 42 -10.27 0.09 1.23
N VAL A 43 -10.25 1.02 0.27
CA VAL A 43 -9.02 1.36 -0.46
C VAL A 43 -8.15 2.13 0.53
N ARG A 44 -7.07 1.49 0.97
CA ARG A 44 -6.07 2.14 1.80
C ARG A 44 -4.90 2.44 0.89
N GLU A 45 -4.46 3.70 0.85
CA GLU A 45 -3.11 3.98 0.42
C GLU A 45 -2.19 3.19 1.35
N GLU A 46 -1.55 2.16 0.81
CA GLU A 46 -0.54 1.47 1.59
C GLU A 46 0.54 2.50 1.89
N ALA A 47 0.82 2.73 3.17
CA ALA A 47 1.99 3.49 3.56
C ALA A 47 3.19 2.82 2.90
N LEU A 48 3.70 3.45 1.84
CA LEU A 48 4.74 2.88 1.01
C LEU A 48 6.05 2.76 1.78
N VAL A 49 6.14 3.34 2.98
CA VAL A 49 7.26 3.19 3.89
C VAL A 49 6.77 2.55 5.19
N ARG A 50 7.32 1.40 5.55
CA ARG A 50 7.02 0.68 6.81
C ARG A 50 8.30 0.44 7.60
N LYS A 51 8.21 0.46 8.93
CA LYS A 51 9.32 0.02 9.78
C LYS A 51 9.41 -1.51 9.77
N LYS A 52 10.59 -2.03 9.43
CA LYS A 52 10.97 -3.44 9.56
C LYS A 52 12.28 -3.50 10.33
N ASP A 53 12.27 -4.17 11.49
CA ASP A 53 13.45 -4.35 12.34
C ASP A 53 14.19 -3.03 12.69
N GLY A 54 13.42 -1.96 12.93
CA GLY A 54 13.96 -0.63 13.24
C GLY A 54 14.37 0.21 12.03
N VAL A 55 14.31 -0.34 10.81
CA VAL A 55 14.67 0.34 9.55
C VAL A 55 13.42 0.69 8.76
N SER A 56 13.38 1.87 8.15
CA SER A 56 12.31 2.28 7.23
C SER A 56 12.50 1.61 5.86
N VAL A 57 11.54 0.79 5.45
CA VAL A 57 11.55 0.02 4.19
C VAL A 57 10.47 0.54 3.27
N PHE A 58 10.83 0.85 2.02
CA PHE A 58 9.85 1.15 0.99
C PHE A 58 9.23 -0.16 0.45
N THR A 59 7.90 -0.32 0.51
CA THR A 59 7.16 -1.54 0.14
C THR A 59 6.36 -1.40 -1.15
N GLY A 60 6.56 -0.32 -1.92
CA GLY A 60 5.94 -0.18 -3.24
C GLY A 60 6.41 -1.24 -4.23
N ALA A 61 5.59 -1.51 -5.26
CA ALA A 61 6.03 -2.31 -6.39
C ALA A 61 7.16 -1.58 -7.13
N ALA A 62 8.21 -2.31 -7.49
CA ALA A 62 9.30 -1.72 -8.22
C ALA A 62 9.03 -1.74 -9.71
N GLU A 63 9.21 -0.59 -10.34
CA GLU A 63 9.10 -0.44 -11.78
C GLU A 63 10.50 -0.55 -12.42
N GLY A 64 10.64 -1.43 -13.42
CA GLY A 64 11.90 -1.65 -14.15
C GLY A 64 12.73 -2.86 -13.71
N ASN A 65 13.96 -2.96 -14.23
CA ASN A 65 14.83 -4.11 -13.99
C ASN A 65 15.60 -4.00 -12.66
N LEU A 66 15.04 -4.62 -11.62
CA LEU A 66 15.63 -4.63 -10.29
C LEU A 66 17.07 -5.16 -10.25
N ARG A 67 17.38 -6.17 -11.07
CA ARG A 67 18.68 -6.85 -11.04
C ARG A 67 19.78 -5.90 -11.51
N GLU A 68 19.51 -5.16 -12.59
CA GLU A 68 20.44 -4.16 -13.12
C GLU A 68 20.63 -3.01 -12.13
N ALA A 69 19.53 -2.47 -11.58
CA ALA A 69 19.60 -1.39 -10.60
C ALA A 69 20.45 -1.76 -9.37
N VAL A 70 20.29 -2.98 -8.84
CA VAL A 70 21.10 -3.48 -7.72
C VAL A 70 22.57 -3.68 -8.13
N ALA A 71 22.82 -4.16 -9.35
CA ALA A 71 24.18 -4.37 -9.85
C ALA A 71 24.94 -3.03 -10.00
N GLU A 72 24.30 -2.01 -10.57
CA GLU A 72 24.90 -0.68 -10.72
C GLU A 72 25.16 -0.01 -9.36
N HIS A 73 24.21 -0.07 -8.44
CA HIS A 73 24.41 0.47 -7.09
C HIS A 73 25.54 -0.26 -6.32
N ARG A 74 25.75 -1.56 -6.58
CA ARG A 74 26.92 -2.30 -6.03
C ARG A 74 28.23 -1.80 -6.63
N LYS A 75 28.29 -1.63 -7.96
CA LYS A 75 29.49 -1.12 -8.65
C LYS A 75 29.86 0.27 -8.16
N GLU A 76 28.88 1.16 -8.00
CA GLU A 76 29.07 2.51 -7.48
C GLU A 76 29.63 2.50 -6.05
N ARG A 77 29.04 1.70 -5.15
CA ARG A 77 29.56 1.56 -3.77
C ARG A 77 30.98 1.02 -3.74
N LEU A 78 31.32 0.05 -4.60
CA LEU A 78 32.69 -0.47 -4.69
C LEU A 78 33.68 0.62 -5.13
N ARG A 79 33.31 1.47 -6.09
CA ARG A 79 34.14 2.62 -6.52
C ARG A 79 34.36 3.61 -5.36
N HIS A 80 33.31 3.96 -4.63
CA HIS A 80 33.42 4.86 -3.48
C HIS A 80 34.23 4.27 -2.32
N ALA A 81 34.07 2.96 -2.05
CA ALA A 81 34.85 2.28 -1.02
C ALA A 81 36.34 2.17 -1.40
N ALA A 82 36.65 1.92 -2.67
CA ALA A 82 38.02 1.86 -3.18
C ALA A 82 38.73 3.23 -3.12
N GLY A 83 38.03 4.33 -3.40
CA GLY A 83 38.58 5.69 -3.30
C GLY A 83 38.92 6.13 -1.87
N ARG A 84 38.34 5.48 -0.84
CA ARG A 84 38.60 5.82 0.57
C ARG A 84 39.83 5.12 1.15
N ARG A 85 40.40 4.14 0.45
CA ARG A 85 41.58 3.37 0.88
C ARG A 85 42.90 3.96 0.37
N MET A 86 42.86 5.03 -0.42
CA MET A 86 44.03 5.68 -1.00
C MET A 86 44.03 7.17 -0.65
N ARG A 87 44.23 7.47 0.64
CA ARG A 87 44.78 8.75 1.08
C ARG A 87 46.05 8.40 1.89
N PRO A 88 47.23 8.92 1.50
CA PRO A 88 48.46 8.70 2.24
C PRO A 88 48.39 9.29 3.65
#